data_AF-L9VX15-F1
#
_entry.id   AF-L9VX15-F1
#
_cell.length_a   1.000
_cell.length_b   1.000
_cell.length_c   1.000
_cell.angle_alpha   90.00
_cell.angle_beta   90.00
_cell.angle_gamma   90.00
#
_symmetry.space_group_name_H-M   'P 1'
#
loop_
_entity.id
_entity.type
_entity.pdbx_description
1 polymer ?
#
loop_
_entity_poly.entity_id
_entity_poly.type
_entity_poly.pdbx_seq_one_letter_code
_entity_poly.pdbx_strand_id
1 'polypeptide(L)'
;MTTDPDDLELTDAEEQALHELQLGIEHIHRAYGTLLEFHHNLGHAMDRMSDAEDALREAGHKEWADDLRDNHLPAGAISDQWTFELVEEFSTEFLEEVDDFESEVRDELADGLDHVTERRQKRQLRDRAEDEN
;
A
#
# COMPACT_ATOMS: atom_id res chain seq x y z
N MET A 1 3.98 29.31 4.06
CA MET A 1 3.76 29.74 2.67
C MET A 1 3.80 28.48 1.84
N THR A 2 2.85 28.26 0.93
CA THR A 2 2.89 27.09 0.05
C THR A 2 3.90 27.40 -1.04
N THR A 3 4.94 26.57 -1.20
CA THR A 3 5.94 26.71 -2.27
C THR A 3 5.24 26.70 -3.62
N ASP A 4 5.54 27.70 -4.47
CA ASP A 4 5.07 27.70 -5.85
C ASP A 4 5.97 26.76 -6.66
N PRO A 5 5.44 25.77 -7.39
CA PRO A 5 6.25 24.86 -8.21
C PRO A 5 7.13 25.58 -9.25
N ASP A 6 6.79 26.81 -9.65
CA ASP A 6 7.60 27.58 -10.60
C ASP A 6 8.79 28.29 -9.95
N ASP A 7 8.80 28.42 -8.61
CA ASP A 7 9.92 28.98 -7.86
C ASP A 7 11.03 27.93 -7.64
N LEU A 8 10.75 26.64 -7.92
CA LEU A 8 11.71 25.55 -7.80
C LEU A 8 12.66 25.50 -9.01
N GLU A 9 13.95 25.69 -8.76
CA GLU A 9 15.02 25.59 -9.76
C GLU A 9 15.45 24.12 -10.00
N LEU A 10 14.51 23.28 -10.44
CA LEU A 10 14.76 21.88 -10.79
C LEU A 10 15.34 21.74 -12.21
N THR A 11 16.33 20.87 -12.36
CA THR A 11 16.71 20.34 -13.68
C THR A 11 15.65 19.37 -14.20
N ASP A 12 15.57 19.18 -15.52
CA ASP A 12 14.69 18.18 -16.13
C ASP A 12 14.91 16.77 -15.56
N ALA A 13 16.15 16.44 -15.19
CA ALA A 13 16.50 15.15 -14.60
C ALA A 13 15.97 15.01 -13.16
N GLU A 14 16.02 16.07 -12.35
CA GLU A 14 15.47 16.08 -11.00
C GLU A 14 13.93 16.05 -11.02
N GLU A 15 13.30 16.83 -11.92
CA GLU A 15 11.84 16.79 -12.09
C GLU A 15 11.36 15.39 -12.52
N GLN A 16 12.07 14.75 -13.45
CA GLN A 16 11.76 13.37 -13.83
C GLN A 16 11.98 12.39 -12.68
N ALA A 17 13.07 12.53 -11.90
CA ALA A 17 13.35 11.64 -10.78
C ALA A 17 12.28 11.73 -9.69
N LEU A 18 11.86 12.95 -9.33
CA LEU A 18 10.76 13.18 -8.37
C LEU A 18 9.45 12.60 -8.86
N HIS A 19 9.14 12.75 -10.15
CA HIS A 19 7.93 12.15 -10.74
C HIS A 19 7.96 10.62 -10.67
N GLU A 20 9.08 9.99 -11.01
CA GLU A 20 9.22 8.53 -10.92
C GLU A 20 9.15 8.02 -9.48
N LEU A 21 9.75 8.74 -8.51
CA LEU A 21 9.64 8.39 -7.08
C LEU A 21 8.19 8.41 -6.63
N GLN A 22 7.46 9.48 -6.95
CA GLN A 22 6.04 9.60 -6.61
C GLN A 22 5.21 8.46 -7.23
N LEU A 23 5.38 8.17 -8.52
CA LEU A 23 4.70 7.05 -9.17
C LEU A 23 5.06 5.71 -8.52
N GLY A 24 6.33 5.53 -8.15
CA GLY A 24 6.84 4.37 -7.43
C GLY A 24 6.12 4.16 -6.10
N ILE A 25 6.08 5.19 -5.25
CA ILE A 25 5.37 5.18 -3.96
C ILE A 25 3.90 4.84 -4.14
N GLU A 26 3.20 5.47 -5.09
CA GLU A 26 1.80 5.15 -5.35
C GLU A 26 1.59 3.67 -5.70
N HIS A 27 2.50 3.09 -6.48
CA HIS A 27 2.44 1.67 -6.82
C HIS A 27 2.74 0.77 -5.62
N ILE A 28 3.63 1.18 -4.72
CA ILE A 28 3.93 0.47 -3.48
C ILE A 28 2.74 0.53 -2.52
N HIS A 29 2.08 1.68 -2.36
CA HIS A 29 0.82 1.77 -1.60
C HIS A 29 -0.30 0.91 -2.20
N ARG A 30 -0.41 0.84 -3.54
CA ARG A 30 -1.36 -0.08 -4.20
C ARG A 30 -1.04 -1.55 -3.92
N ALA A 31 0.24 -1.91 -3.91
CA ALA A 31 0.68 -3.26 -3.54
C ALA A 31 0.34 -3.58 -2.07
N TYR A 32 0.57 -2.63 -1.16
CA TYR A 32 0.17 -2.77 0.25
C TYR A 32 -1.35 -2.93 0.40
N GLY A 33 -2.14 -2.14 -0.33
CA GLY A 33 -3.60 -2.29 -0.36
C GLY A 33 -4.04 -3.68 -0.84
N THR A 34 -3.33 -4.24 -1.82
CA THR A 34 -3.58 -5.61 -2.31
C THR A 34 -3.21 -6.66 -1.26
N LEU A 35 -2.14 -6.44 -0.50
CA LEU A 35 -1.76 -7.30 0.62
C LEU A 35 -2.82 -7.29 1.74
N LEU A 36 -3.37 -6.11 2.07
CA LEU A 36 -4.49 -5.98 3.01
C LEU A 36 -5.76 -6.69 2.50
N GLU A 37 -6.06 -6.56 1.21
CA GLU A 37 -7.18 -7.29 0.59
C GLU A 37 -6.98 -8.81 0.71
N PHE A 38 -5.79 -9.31 0.42
CA PHE A 38 -5.44 -10.71 0.61
C PHE A 38 -5.61 -11.15 2.06
N HIS A 39 -5.09 -10.38 3.02
CA HIS A 39 -5.23 -10.65 4.45
C HIS A 39 -6.71 -10.77 4.86
N HIS A 40 -7.54 -9.80 4.49
CA HIS A 40 -8.96 -9.82 4.82
C HIS A 40 -9.70 -10.98 4.16
N ASN A 41 -9.44 -11.25 2.88
CA ASN A 41 -10.09 -12.36 2.17
C ASN A 41 -9.72 -13.72 2.79
N LEU A 42 -8.47 -13.90 3.20
CA LEU A 42 -8.04 -15.11 3.88
C LEU A 42 -8.67 -15.22 5.27
N GLY A 43 -8.71 -14.14 6.05
CA GLY A 43 -9.39 -14.10 7.34
C GLY A 43 -10.86 -14.54 7.24
N HIS A 44 -11.60 -13.99 6.27
CA HIS A 44 -12.98 -14.42 6.02
C HIS A 44 -13.10 -15.89 5.63
N ALA A 45 -12.13 -16.43 4.87
CA ALA A 45 -12.12 -17.86 4.55
C ALA A 45 -11.87 -18.72 5.80
N MET A 46 -10.96 -18.28 6.69
CA MET A 46 -10.67 -18.96 7.95
C MET A 46 -11.87 -18.94 8.91
N ASP A 47 -12.64 -17.85 8.95
CA ASP A 47 -13.91 -17.79 9.69
C ASP A 47 -14.88 -18.88 9.21
N ARG A 48 -15.01 -19.06 7.88
CA ARG A 48 -15.86 -20.13 7.32
C ARG A 48 -15.33 -21.52 7.64
N MET A 49 -14.01 -21.70 7.75
CA MET A 49 -13.42 -22.95 8.18
C MET A 49 -13.71 -23.24 9.66
N SER A 50 -13.73 -22.20 10.51
CA SER A 50 -14.17 -22.31 11.91
C SER A 50 -15.65 -22.70 12.00
N ASP A 51 -16.52 -22.06 11.23
CA ASP A 51 -17.95 -22.43 11.17
C ASP A 51 -18.14 -23.90 10.73
N ALA A 52 -17.29 -24.36 9.80
CA ALA A 52 -17.30 -25.74 9.34
C ALA A 52 -16.83 -26.72 10.43
N GLU A 53 -15.87 -26.33 11.28
CA GLU A 53 -15.47 -27.13 12.46
C GLU A 53 -16.69 -27.41 13.35
N ASP A 54 -17.42 -26.36 13.72
CA ASP A 54 -18.60 -26.46 14.58
C ASP A 54 -19.70 -27.32 13.93
N ALA A 55 -19.98 -27.10 12.64
CA ALA A 55 -20.97 -27.85 11.90
C ALA A 55 -20.61 -29.35 11.78
N LEU A 56 -19.33 -29.67 11.54
CA LEU A 56 -18.85 -31.05 11.51
C LEU A 56 -19.01 -31.72 12.88
N ARG A 57 -18.73 -30.99 13.96
CA ARG A 57 -18.87 -31.49 15.33
C ARG A 57 -20.33 -31.77 15.67
N GLU A 58 -21.25 -30.87 15.32
CA GLU A 58 -22.70 -31.05 15.50
C GLU A 58 -23.24 -32.24 14.69
N ALA A 59 -22.73 -32.43 13.46
CA ALA A 59 -23.08 -33.56 12.60
C ALA A 59 -22.47 -34.91 13.07
N GLY A 60 -21.64 -34.91 14.13
CA GLY A 60 -21.02 -36.11 14.69
C GLY A 60 -19.68 -36.52 14.07
N HIS A 61 -19.13 -35.72 13.15
CA HIS A 61 -17.85 -35.94 12.48
C HIS A 61 -16.67 -35.36 13.27
N LYS A 62 -16.46 -35.87 14.49
CA LYS A 62 -15.47 -35.33 15.43
C LYS A 62 -14.03 -35.38 14.94
N GLU A 63 -13.65 -36.43 14.19
CA GLU A 63 -12.27 -36.58 13.68
C GLU A 63 -11.87 -35.44 12.75
N TRP A 64 -12.74 -35.06 11.81
CA TRP A 64 -12.48 -33.92 10.91
C TRP A 64 -12.57 -32.57 11.62
N ALA A 65 -13.48 -32.44 12.59
CA ALA A 65 -13.56 -31.23 13.41
C ALA A 65 -12.27 -31.05 14.25
N ASP A 66 -11.77 -32.12 14.88
CA ASP A 66 -10.53 -32.05 15.66
C ASP A 66 -9.31 -31.79 14.75
N ASP A 67 -9.27 -32.34 13.54
CA ASP A 67 -8.20 -32.05 12.56
C ASP A 67 -8.21 -30.58 12.10
N LEU A 68 -9.39 -30.01 11.84
CA LEU A 68 -9.50 -28.57 11.56
C LEU A 68 -8.98 -27.73 12.72
N ARG A 69 -9.43 -28.03 13.95
CA ARG A 69 -9.06 -27.31 15.16
C ARG A 69 -7.56 -27.36 15.45
N ASP A 70 -6.96 -28.54 15.33
CA ASP A 70 -5.61 -28.79 15.82
C ASP A 70 -4.55 -28.49 14.76
N ASN A 71 -4.88 -28.62 13.47
CA ASN A 71 -3.90 -28.55 12.39
C ASN A 71 -4.17 -27.43 11.39
N HIS A 72 -5.42 -27.19 10.98
CA HIS A 72 -5.70 -26.27 9.87
C HIS A 72 -5.98 -24.84 10.30
N LEU A 73 -6.83 -24.63 11.31
CA LEU A 73 -7.15 -23.30 11.84
C LEU A 73 -5.96 -22.57 12.46
N PRO A 74 -5.06 -23.22 13.22
CA PRO A 74 -3.91 -22.54 13.80
C PRO A 74 -2.73 -22.38 12.81
N ALA A 75 -2.71 -23.10 11.69
CA ALA A 75 -1.57 -23.09 10.77
C ALA A 75 -1.36 -21.71 10.11
N GLY A 76 -0.09 -21.32 9.96
CA GLY A 76 0.25 -20.16 9.15
C GLY A 76 0.11 -20.41 7.65
N ALA A 77 -0.24 -19.35 6.93
CA ALA A 77 -0.51 -19.40 5.50
C ALA A 77 0.79 -19.47 4.68
N ILE A 78 1.85 -18.79 5.12
CA ILE A 78 3.12 -18.66 4.41
C ILE A 78 4.23 -18.78 5.45
N SER A 79 5.13 -19.75 5.27
CA SER A 79 6.25 -19.97 6.21
C SER A 79 5.82 -20.08 7.69
N ASP A 80 4.63 -20.63 7.92
CA ASP A 80 3.97 -20.73 9.24
C ASP A 80 3.62 -19.39 9.91
N GLN A 81 3.66 -18.28 9.16
CA GLN A 81 3.15 -16.97 9.59
C GLN A 81 1.66 -16.82 9.24
N TRP A 82 0.94 -16.14 10.12
CA TRP A 82 -0.38 -15.60 9.80
C TRP A 82 -0.22 -14.34 8.94
N THR A 83 -1.18 -14.08 8.07
CA THR A 83 -1.05 -12.98 7.10
C THR A 83 -1.03 -11.59 7.73
N PHE A 84 -1.47 -11.44 8.98
CA PHE A 84 -1.32 -10.17 9.70
C PHE A 84 0.16 -9.86 9.97
N GLU A 85 1.00 -10.87 10.23
CA GLU A 85 2.43 -10.69 10.46
C GLU A 85 3.12 -10.17 9.19
N LEU A 86 2.73 -10.70 8.02
CA LEU A 86 3.21 -10.19 6.74
C LEU A 86 2.75 -8.76 6.45
N VAL A 87 1.51 -8.41 6.84
CA VAL A 87 0.99 -7.04 6.72
C VAL A 87 1.79 -6.09 7.62
N GLU A 88 2.02 -6.48 8.87
CA GLU A 88 2.79 -5.68 9.84
C GLU A 88 4.21 -5.48 9.35
N GLU A 89 4.95 -6.56 9.06
CA GLU A 89 6.32 -6.52 8.56
C GLU A 89 6.45 -5.65 7.30
N PHE A 90 5.56 -5.84 6.32
CA PHE A 90 5.57 -5.01 5.11
C PHE A 90 5.35 -3.52 5.44
N SER A 91 4.41 -3.21 6.33
CA SER A 91 4.06 -1.82 6.65
C SER A 91 5.14 -1.11 7.47
N THR A 92 5.75 -1.78 8.44
CA THR A 92 6.69 -1.18 9.40
C THR A 92 8.14 -1.25 8.96
N GLU A 93 8.50 -2.22 8.11
CA GLU A 93 9.89 -2.37 7.67
C GLU A 93 10.06 -1.85 6.25
N PHE A 94 9.24 -2.29 5.29
CA PHE A 94 9.47 -1.93 3.89
C PHE A 94 8.80 -0.61 3.50
N LEU A 95 7.51 -0.44 3.82
CA LEU A 95 6.74 0.70 3.36
C LEU A 95 7.21 2.00 4.03
N GLU A 96 7.38 1.98 5.36
CA GLU A 96 7.88 3.14 6.12
C GLU A 96 9.25 3.60 5.61
N GLU A 97 10.22 2.69 5.41
CA GLU A 97 11.55 3.05 4.92
C GLU A 97 11.54 3.71 3.52
N VAL A 98 10.68 3.24 2.64
CA VAL A 98 10.57 3.77 1.28
C VAL A 98 9.83 5.11 1.24
N ASP A 99 8.77 5.27 2.04
CA ASP A 99 8.04 6.55 2.19
C ASP A 99 8.95 7.63 2.80
N ASP A 100 9.76 7.27 3.80
CA ASP A 100 10.75 8.16 4.41
C ASP A 100 11.82 8.59 3.40
N PHE A 101 12.33 7.65 2.60
CA PHE A 101 13.31 7.95 1.56
C PHE A 101 12.75 8.90 0.48
N GLU A 102 11.53 8.66 -0.01
CA GLU A 102 10.90 9.59 -0.95
C GLU A 102 10.74 10.98 -0.34
N SER A 103 10.29 11.04 0.91
CA SER A 103 10.07 12.29 1.63
C SER A 103 11.35 13.09 1.80
N GLU A 104 12.46 12.43 2.15
CA GLU A 104 13.77 13.08 2.26
C GLU A 104 14.23 13.67 0.93
N VAL A 105 14.10 12.92 -0.17
CA VAL A 105 14.48 13.40 -1.51
C VAL A 105 13.61 14.57 -1.96
N ARG A 106 12.29 14.50 -1.72
CA ARG A 106 11.34 15.56 -2.06
C ARG A 106 11.54 16.81 -1.20
N ASP A 107 11.87 16.65 0.07
CA ASP A 107 12.17 17.77 0.95
C ASP A 107 13.44 18.51 0.50
N GLU A 108 14.49 17.78 0.11
CA GLU A 108 15.75 18.37 -0.36
C GLU A 108 15.64 19.04 -1.73
N LEU A 109 14.93 18.42 -2.69
CA LEU A 109 14.90 18.91 -4.07
C LEU A 109 13.72 19.86 -4.35
N ALA A 110 12.59 19.69 -3.67
CA ALA A 110 11.34 20.37 -3.99
C ALA A 110 10.70 21.10 -2.80
N ASP A 111 11.45 21.37 -1.73
CA ASP A 111 10.95 21.98 -0.50
C ASP A 111 9.69 21.28 0.05
N GLY A 112 9.63 19.96 -0.11
CA GLY A 112 8.51 19.12 0.33
C GLY A 112 7.27 19.19 -0.57
N LEU A 113 7.34 19.85 -1.73
CA LEU A 113 6.21 19.97 -2.64
C LEU A 113 5.96 18.68 -3.43
N ASP A 114 4.82 18.02 -3.21
CA ASP A 114 4.40 16.87 -4.03
C ASP A 114 4.06 17.28 -5.47
N HIS A 115 3.83 16.31 -6.36
CA HIS A 115 3.24 16.43 -7.71
C HIS A 115 3.70 17.70 -8.46
N VAL A 116 5.00 18.00 -8.46
CA VAL A 116 5.54 19.23 -9.07
C VAL A 116 5.16 19.29 -10.54
N THR A 117 5.39 18.20 -11.28
CA THR A 117 5.06 18.04 -12.70
C THR A 117 3.58 18.28 -12.98
N GLU A 118 2.68 17.64 -12.22
CA GLU A 118 1.23 17.79 -12.40
C GLU A 118 0.74 19.18 -11.99
N ARG A 119 1.34 19.79 -10.96
CA ARG A 119 1.05 21.17 -10.55
C ARG A 119 1.45 22.17 -11.65
N ARG A 120 2.61 22.01 -12.27
CA ARG A 120 3.07 22.80 -13.44
C ARG A 120 2.15 22.59 -14.65
N GLN A 121 1.83 21.34 -14.98
CA GLN A 121 0.90 21.01 -16.07
C GLN A 121 -0.48 21.67 -15.85
N LYS A 122 -1.01 21.58 -14.62
CA LYS A 122 -2.28 22.21 -14.25
C LYS A 122 -2.26 23.73 -14.44
N ARG A 123 -1.13 24.39 -14.15
CA ARG A 123 -0.96 25.83 -14.40
C ARG A 123 -0.96 26.15 -15.89
N GLN A 124 -0.15 25.46 -16.70
CA GLN A 124 -0.11 25.66 -18.15
C GLN A 124 -1.48 25.50 -18.81
N LEU A 125 -2.26 24.50 -18.36
CA LEU A 125 -3.63 24.29 -18.85
C LEU A 125 -4.58 25.46 -18.49
N ARG A 126 -4.35 26.13 -17.35
CA ARG A 126 -5.13 27.30 -16.90
C ARG A 126 -4.73 28.55 -17.67
N ASP A 127 -3.43 28.83 -17.79
CA ASP A 127 -2.93 30.00 -18.51
C ASP A 127 -3.44 30.02 -19.95
N ARG A 128 -3.37 28.85 -20.62
CA ARG A 128 -3.93 28.69 -21.96
C ARG A 128 -5.42 29.01 -22.04
N ALA A 129 -6.21 28.64 -21.04
CA ALA A 129 -7.65 28.89 -21.03
C ALA A 129 -7.98 30.37 -20.79
N GLU A 130 -7.10 31.11 -20.11
CA GLU A 130 -7.23 32.55 -19.89
C GLU A 130 -6.84 33.35 -21.14
N ASP A 131 -5.85 32.89 -21.90
CA ASP A 131 -5.42 33.51 -23.17
C ASP A 131 -6.41 33.32 -24.33
N GLU A 132 -7.27 32.29 -24.27
CA GLU A 132 -8.31 32.01 -25.27
C GLU A 132 -9.62 32.83 -25.06
N ASN A 133 -9.67 33.74 -24.07
CA ASN A 133 -10.85 34.50 -23.63
C ASN A 133 -10.67 36.02 -23.72
#